data_AF-A0A937P7N0-F1
#
_entry.id   AF-A0A937P7N0-F1
#
_cell.length_a   1.000
_cell.length_b   1.000
_cell.length_c   1.000
_cell.angle_alpha   90.00
_cell.angle_beta   90.00
_cell.angle_gamma   90.00
#
_symmetry.space_group_name_H-M   'P 1'
#
loop_
_entity.id
_entity.type
_entity.pdbx_description
1 polymer ?
#
loop_
_entity_poly.entity_id
_entity_poly.type
_entity_poly.pdbx_seq_one_letter_code
_entity_poly.pdbx_strand_id
1 'polypeptide(L)' 'MPNKRVSSEQEYLDIGVPKEWVPVLQKLGYTTIEKLKAVEKPGKLHQEMMGLRKKNKLEIATVSAEDVTNWLKTE' A
#
# COMPACT_ATOMS: atom_id res chain seq x y z
N MET A 1 8.27 -25.63 0.97
CA MET A 1 7.10 -24.84 0.53
C MET A 1 7.36 -23.40 0.91
N PRO A 2 7.39 -22.41 -0.01
CA PRO A 2 7.68 -21.06 0.40
C PRO A 2 6.44 -20.52 1.11
N ASN A 3 6.54 -20.34 2.43
CA ASN A 3 5.56 -19.61 3.23
C ASN A 3 5.43 -18.21 2.64
N LYS A 4 4.46 -17.99 1.76
CA LYS A 4 4.10 -16.66 1.30
C LYS A 4 3.34 -16.01 2.44
N ARG A 5 4.07 -15.49 3.43
CA ARG A 5 3.50 -14.62 4.46
C ARG A 5 2.92 -13.41 3.72
N VAL A 6 1.62 -13.22 3.88
CA VAL A 6 0.89 -12.05 3.41
C VAL A 6 0.46 -11.35 4.68
N SER A 7 0.78 -10.07 4.81
CA SER A 7 0.30 -9.30 5.96
C SER A 7 -1.21 -9.14 5.86
N SER A 8 -1.87 -9.23 7.00
CA SER A 8 -3.32 -9.07 7.10
C SER A 8 -3.69 -7.60 6.89
N GLU A 9 -4.92 -7.33 6.40
CA GLU A 9 -5.43 -5.97 6.21
C GLU A 9 -5.32 -5.11 7.49
N GLN A 10 -5.47 -5.75 8.65
CA GLN A 10 -5.30 -5.12 9.95
C GLN A 10 -3.90 -4.54 10.16
N GLU A 11 -2.84 -5.21 9.71
CA GLU A 11 -1.46 -4.72 9.85
C GLU A 11 -1.22 -3.48 8.98
N TYR A 12 -1.89 -3.40 7.82
CA TYR A 12 -1.84 -2.22 6.96
C TYR A 12 -2.60 -1.05 7.59
N LEU A 13 -3.78 -1.33 8.15
CA LEU A 13 -4.55 -0.33 8.89
C LEU A 13 -3.77 0.23 10.09
N ASP A 14 -3.01 -0.60 10.78
CA ASP A 14 -2.20 -0.22 11.95
C ASP A 14 -1.12 0.81 11.61
N ILE A 15 -0.50 0.68 10.43
CA ILE A 15 0.46 1.66 9.91
C ILE A 15 -0.19 2.86 9.20
N GLY A 16 -1.52 2.96 9.24
CA GLY A 16 -2.30 4.06 8.66
C GLY A 16 -2.68 3.90 7.19
N VAL A 17 -2.48 2.73 6.59
CA VAL A 17 -2.96 2.43 5.22
C VAL A 17 -4.46 2.14 5.27
N PRO A 18 -5.31 2.86 4.51
CA PRO A 18 -6.73 2.57 4.50
C PRO A 18 -7.03 1.18 3.92
N LYS A 19 -8.02 0.47 4.49
CA LYS A 19 -8.43 -0.88 4.03
C LYS A 19 -8.67 -0.98 2.53
N GLU A 20 -9.17 0.09 1.91
CA GLU A 20 -9.46 0.17 0.48
C GLU A 20 -8.20 0.11 -0.39
N TRP A 21 -7.05 0.54 0.15
CA TRP A 21 -5.76 0.52 -0.52
C TRP A 21 -5.00 -0.80 -0.34
N VAL A 22 -5.33 -1.60 0.66
CA VAL A 22 -4.72 -2.93 0.87
C VAL A 22 -4.82 -3.83 -0.37
N PRO A 23 -6.01 -4.03 -1.00
CA PRO A 23 -6.09 -4.85 -2.21
C PRO A 23 -5.34 -4.24 -3.40
N VAL A 24 -5.17 -2.91 -3.44
CA VAL A 24 -4.37 -2.23 -4.46
C VAL A 24 -2.88 -2.52 -4.26
N LEU A 25 -2.38 -2.40 -3.03
CA LEU A 25 -1.00 -2.71 -2.67
C LEU A 25 -0.66 -4.18 -2.94
N GLN A 26 -1.55 -5.09 -2.55
CA GLN A 26 -1.40 -6.52 -2.84
C GLN A 26 -1.36 -6.80 -4.35
N LYS A 27 -2.22 -6.13 -5.14
CA LYS A 27 -2.20 -6.22 -6.62
C LYS A 27 -0.91 -5.67 -7.23
N LEU A 28 -0.30 -4.66 -6.63
CA LEU A 28 0.99 -4.12 -7.03
C LEU A 28 2.18 -5.01 -6.62
N GLY A 29 1.94 -6.05 -5.80
CA GLY A 29 2.96 -6.99 -5.33
C GLY A 29 3.49 -6.70 -3.91
N TYR A 30 3.02 -5.62 -3.28
CA TYR A 30 3.26 -5.29 -1.88
C TYR A 30 2.30 -6.10 -1.00
N THR A 31 2.62 -7.39 -0.86
CA THR A 31 1.79 -8.35 -0.11
C THR A 31 2.09 -8.36 1.39
N THR A 32 3.19 -7.73 1.85
CA THR A 32 3.53 -7.61 3.27
C THR A 32 3.88 -6.19 3.66
N ILE A 33 3.72 -5.85 4.94
CA ILE A 33 4.17 -4.57 5.50
C ILE A 33 5.67 -4.38 5.31
N GLU A 34 6.46 -5.45 5.47
CA GLU A 34 7.91 -5.40 5.22
C GLU A 34 8.23 -4.98 3.78
N LYS A 35 7.52 -5.52 2.79
CA LYS A 35 7.69 -5.12 1.38
C LYS A 35 7.23 -3.70 1.13
N LEU A 36 6.16 -3.28 1.82
CA LEU A 36 5.69 -1.91 1.75
C LEU A 36 6.76 -0.98 2.32
N LYS A 37 7.21 -1.19 3.56
CA LYS A 37 8.28 -0.41 4.22
C LYS A 37 9.61 -0.46 3.45
N ALA A 38 9.91 -1.53 2.72
CA ALA A 38 11.08 -1.63 1.83
C ALA A 38 11.01 -0.74 0.58
N VAL A 39 9.88 -0.06 0.34
CA VAL A 39 9.78 0.94 -0.74
C VAL A 39 10.64 2.14 -0.37
N GLU A 40 11.73 2.32 -1.12
CA GLU A 40 12.59 3.50 -0.96
C GLU A 40 11.96 4.79 -1.51
N LYS A 41 11.01 4.65 -2.43
CA LYS A 41 10.42 5.77 -3.20
C LYS A 41 8.91 5.88 -2.99
N PRO A 42 8.43 6.54 -1.92
CA PRO A 42 7.00 6.76 -1.67
C PRO A 42 6.27 7.39 -2.85
N GLY A 43 6.91 8.34 -3.54
CA GLY A 43 6.31 9.00 -4.71
C GLY A 43 6.00 8.04 -5.86
N LYS A 44 6.82 7.00 -6.08
CA LYS A 44 6.55 5.98 -7.10
C LYS A 44 5.37 5.10 -6.69
N LEU A 45 5.35 4.65 -5.43
CA LEU A 45 4.26 3.86 -4.89
C LEU A 45 2.92 4.61 -4.99
N HIS A 46 2.91 5.89 -4.60
CA HIS A 46 1.74 6.76 -4.74
C HIS A 46 1.25 6.85 -6.20
N GLN A 47 2.15 7.04 -7.16
CA GLN A 47 1.80 7.07 -8.58
C GLN A 47 1.21 5.74 -9.06
N GLU A 48 1.80 4.60 -8.66
CA GLU A 48 1.30 3.27 -9.01
C GLU A 48 -0.11 3.03 -8.42
N MET A 49 -0.31 3.39 -7.16
CA MET A 49 -1.59 3.34 -6.47
C MET A 49 -2.65 4.20 -7.17
N MET A 50 -2.36 5.48 -7.40
CA MET A 50 -3.27 6.41 -8.07
C MET A 50 -3.56 6.00 -9.52
N GLY A 51 -2.55 5.47 -10.22
CA GLY A 51 -2.68 4.89 -11.54
C GLY A 51 -3.62 3.68 -11.56
N LEU A 52 -3.49 2.77 -10.59
CA LEU A 52 -4.36 1.59 -10.47
C LEU A 52 -5.79 2.00 -10.11
N ARG A 53 -5.98 2.95 -9.17
CA ARG A 53 -7.29 3.54 -8.85
C ARG A 53 -7.98 4.10 -10.09
N LYS A 54 -7.28 4.92 -10.88
CA LYS A 54 -7.81 5.49 -12.13
C LYS A 54 -8.12 4.41 -13.17
N LYS A 55 -7.22 3.44 -13.35
CA LYS A 55 -7.36 2.34 -14.31
C LYS A 55 -8.55 1.43 -13.99
N ASN A 56 -8.78 1.15 -12.71
CA ASN A 56 -9.84 0.26 -12.24
C ASN A 56 -11.13 1.02 -11.87
N LYS A 57 -11.17 2.35 -12.08
CA LYS A 57 -12.30 3.22 -11.72
C LYS A 57 -12.76 3.00 -10.27
N LEU A 58 -11.80 2.84 -9.36
CA LEU A 58 -12.10 2.62 -7.95
C LEU A 58 -12.58 3.94 -7.33
N GLU A 59 -13.77 3.92 -6.73
CA GLU A 59 -14.37 5.05 -6.00
C GLU A 59 -13.85 5.16 -4.56
N ILE A 60 -12.57 4.89 -4.37
CA ILE A 60 -11.90 4.90 -3.05
C ILE A 60 -11.29 6.28 -2.77
N ALA A 61 -11.08 6.64 -1.50
CA ALA A 61 -10.45 7.92 -1.15
C ALA A 61 -9.02 8.01 -1.71
N THR A 62 -8.65 9.16 -2.27
CA THR A 62 -7.28 9.40 -2.73
C THR A 62 -6.37 9.61 -1.53
N VAL A 63 -5.25 8.92 -1.48
CA VAL A 63 -4.22 9.18 -0.47
C VAL A 63 -3.26 10.24 -0.98
N SER A 64 -2.67 11.02 -0.08
CA SER A 64 -1.61 11.96 -0.41
C SER A 64 -0.24 11.26 -0.47
N ALA A 65 0.73 11.88 -1.14
CA ALA A 65 2.10 11.38 -1.11
C ALA A 65 2.70 11.41 0.31
N GLU A 66 2.17 12.29 1.17
CA GLU A 66 2.56 12.42 2.57
C GLU A 66 2.03 11.22 3.38
N ASP A 67 0.78 10.81 3.17
CA ASP A 67 0.22 9.58 3.78
C ASP A 67 1.06 8.37 3.40
N VAL A 68 1.37 8.21 2.10
CA VAL A 68 2.20 7.11 1.62
C VAL A 68 3.58 7.14 2.26
N THR A 69 4.17 8.32 2.44
CA THR A 69 5.45 8.49 3.12
C THR A 69 5.36 8.09 4.61
N ASN A 70 4.26 8.43 5.28
CA ASN A 70 4.04 8.09 6.69
C ASN A 70 3.91 6.58 6.91
N TRP A 71 3.30 5.85 5.97
CA TRP A 71 3.21 4.38 6.03
C TRP A 71 4.58 3.72 5.99
N LEU A 72 5.52 4.29 5.23
CA LEU A 72 6.90 3.80 5.11
C LEU A 72 7.76 4.17 6.32
N LYS A 73 7.44 5.29 6.99
CA LYS A 73 8.16 5.80 8.16
C LYS A 73 7.63 5.27 9.49
N THR A 74 6.51 4.56 9.51
CA THR A 74 5.99 3.94 10.73
C THR A 74 6.98 2.90 11.22
N GLU A 75 7.59 3.10 12.40
CA GLU A 75 8.45 2.12 13.08
C GLU A 75 7.60 0.98 13.65
#